data_AF-A0A7S4L990-F1
#
_entry.id   AF-A0A7S4L990-F1
#
_cell.length_a   1.000
_cell.length_b   1.000
_cell.length_c   1.000
_cell.angle_alpha   90.00
_cell.angle_beta   90.00
_cell.angle_gamma   90.00
#
_symmetry.space_group_name_H-M   'P 1'
#
loop_
_entity.id
_entity.type
_entity.pdbx_description
1 polymer ?
#
loop_
_entity_poly.entity_id
_entity_poly.type
_entity_poly.pdbx_seq_one_letter_code
_entity_poly.pdbx_strand_id
1 'polypeptide(L)'
;MNTPAEAWAFFIDRCKSNLHVVLAFSPIGEAFRSRLRQFPSLVNCCTIDWFTIWPDDALKSVASRFLQEVEMAGDVRERCVEMCIEMHVSARKMSEKFFTETRRRNYMTPTSYLELISTYKTLLGVKR
;
A
#
# COMPACT_ATOMS: atom_id res chain seq x y z
N MET A 1 34.38 26.98 -13.41
CA MET A 1 33.33 27.87 -12.87
C MET A 1 33.77 29.31 -13.09
N ASN A 2 33.93 29.71 -14.34
CA ASN A 2 34.39 31.04 -14.72
C ASN A 2 33.29 31.87 -15.39
N THR A 3 32.08 31.32 -15.51
CA THR A 3 30.88 32.05 -15.96
C THR A 3 29.68 31.74 -15.05
N PRO A 4 28.73 32.68 -14.88
CA PRO A 4 27.49 32.42 -14.14
C PRO A 4 26.69 31.21 -14.68
N ALA A 5 26.77 30.93 -15.98
CA ALA A 5 26.13 29.79 -16.62
C ALA A 5 26.72 28.44 -16.16
N GLU A 6 28.05 28.35 -16.03
CA GLU A 6 28.72 27.16 -15.49
C GLU A 6 28.34 26.90 -14.03
N ALA A 7 28.25 27.96 -13.22
CA ALA A 7 27.86 27.83 -11.82
C ALA A 7 26.40 27.36 -11.67
N TRP A 8 25.50 27.87 -12.52
CA TRP A 8 24.10 27.44 -12.57
C TRP A 8 23.96 25.99 -13.03
N ALA A 9 24.70 25.58 -14.07
CA ALA A 9 24.70 24.20 -14.54
C ALA A 9 25.20 23.23 -13.46
N PHE A 10 26.28 23.59 -12.75
CA PHE A 10 26.80 22.82 -11.62
C PHE A 10 25.76 22.71 -10.50
N PHE A 11 25.08 23.79 -10.15
CA PHE A 11 24.01 23.75 -9.14
C PHE A 11 22.87 22.80 -9.53
N ILE A 12 22.40 22.87 -10.78
CA ILE A 12 21.37 21.97 -11.29
C ILE A 12 21.82 20.51 -11.22
N ASP A 13 23.06 20.23 -11.61
CA ASP A 13 23.60 18.87 -11.59
C ASP A 13 23.63 18.32 -10.15
N ARG A 14 24.12 19.12 -9.19
CA ARG A 14 24.09 18.77 -7.77
C ARG A 14 22.67 18.52 -7.26
N CYS A 15 21.69 19.31 -7.66
CA CYS A 15 20.30 19.09 -7.29
C CYS A 15 19.77 17.77 -7.87
N LYS A 16 20.01 17.50 -9.16
CA LYS A 16 19.56 16.25 -9.80
C LYS A 16 20.17 15.00 -9.18
N SER A 17 21.43 15.05 -8.77
CA SER A 17 22.11 13.90 -8.15
C SER A 17 21.72 13.64 -6.70
N ASN A 18 21.21 14.66 -5.97
CA ASN A 18 21.02 14.55 -4.52
C ASN A 18 19.58 14.80 -4.04
N LEU A 19 18.67 15.28 -4.91
CA LEU A 19 17.27 15.51 -4.57
C LEU A 19 16.37 14.53 -5.30
N HIS A 20 15.88 13.52 -4.57
CA HIS A 20 14.89 12.57 -5.05
C HIS A 20 13.52 12.92 -4.46
N VAL A 21 12.53 13.16 -5.32
CA VAL A 21 11.16 13.50 -4.92
C VAL A 21 10.25 12.32 -5.24
N VAL A 22 9.54 11.83 -4.23
CA VAL A 22 8.51 10.79 -4.40
C VAL A 22 7.14 11.42 -4.17
N LEU A 23 6.23 11.20 -5.10
CA LEU A 23 4.88 11.73 -5.05
C LEU A 23 3.89 10.56 -4.97
N ALA A 24 3.10 10.51 -3.91
CA ALA A 24 2.05 9.51 -3.71
C ALA A 24 0.68 10.14 -3.99
N PHE A 25 -0.07 9.53 -4.91
CA PHE A 25 -1.40 9.98 -5.29
C PHE A 25 -2.40 8.84 -5.17
N SER A 26 -3.63 9.16 -4.75
CA SER A 26 -4.75 8.24 -4.93
C SER A 26 -5.22 8.32 -6.39
N PRO A 27 -5.34 7.19 -7.11
CA PRO A 27 -5.88 7.19 -8.47
C PRO A 27 -7.40 7.36 -8.51
N ILE A 28 -8.06 7.41 -7.34
CA ILE A 28 -9.51 7.48 -7.22
C ILE A 28 -9.98 8.93 -7.43
N GLY A 29 -10.94 9.10 -8.33
CA GLY A 29 -11.58 10.40 -8.61
C GLY A 29 -10.92 11.22 -9.71
N GLU A 30 -11.50 12.39 -10.00
CA GLU A 30 -11.09 13.21 -11.15
C GLU A 30 -9.85 14.07 -10.86
N ALA A 31 -9.57 14.37 -9.59
CA ALA A 31 -8.48 15.26 -9.19
C ALA A 31 -7.12 14.78 -9.69
N PHE A 32 -6.86 13.46 -9.64
CA PHE A 32 -5.61 12.88 -10.14
C PHE A 32 -5.45 13.10 -11.65
N ARG A 33 -6.50 12.79 -12.42
CA ARG A 33 -6.52 13.02 -13.88
C ARG A 33 -6.34 14.49 -14.24
N SER A 34 -6.97 15.40 -13.50
CA SER A 34 -6.84 16.85 -13.69
C SER A 34 -5.40 17.31 -13.46
N ARG A 35 -4.75 16.84 -12.38
CA ARG A 35 -3.34 17.14 -12.09
C ARG A 35 -2.39 16.61 -13.18
N LEU A 36 -2.59 15.38 -13.65
CA LEU A 36 -1.74 14.83 -14.73
C LEU A 36 -1.86 15.65 -16.03
N ARG A 37 -3.04 16.20 -16.35
CA ARG A 37 -3.21 17.09 -17.50
C ARG A 37 -2.58 18.47 -17.28
N GLN A 38 -2.65 19.00 -16.07
CA GLN A 38 -2.05 20.30 -15.72
C GLN A 38 -0.52 20.23 -15.66
N PHE A 39 0.05 19.07 -15.31
CA PHE A 39 1.49 18.87 -15.11
C PHE A 39 2.02 17.64 -15.88
N PRO A 40 2.25 17.76 -17.20
CA PRO A 40 2.73 16.64 -18.02
C PRO A 40 4.09 16.06 -17.59
N SER A 41 4.92 16.86 -16.89
CA SER A 41 6.21 16.42 -16.34
C SER A 41 6.08 15.28 -15.33
N LEU A 42 4.92 15.13 -14.66
CA LEU A 42 4.67 14.00 -13.75
C LEU A 42 4.63 12.65 -14.48
N VAL A 43 4.35 12.65 -15.78
CA VAL A 43 4.35 11.43 -16.61
C VAL A 43 5.68 11.32 -17.38
N ASN A 44 6.19 12.45 -17.88
CA ASN A 44 7.35 12.45 -18.78
C ASN A 44 8.70 12.43 -18.04
N CYS A 45 8.75 12.83 -16.77
CA CYS A 45 9.99 12.99 -16.01
C CYS A 45 10.01 12.19 -14.70
N CYS A 46 8.97 11.41 -14.41
CA CYS A 46 8.91 10.54 -13.23
C CYS A 46 8.67 9.10 -13.66
N THR A 47 9.13 8.16 -12.83
CA THR A 47 8.76 6.75 -12.96
C THR A 47 7.42 6.53 -12.28
N ILE A 48 6.47 5.90 -12.99
CA ILE A 48 5.17 5.55 -12.43
C ILE A 48 5.25 4.14 -11.85
N ASP A 49 4.93 4.03 -10.56
CA ASP A 49 4.80 2.77 -9.85
C ASP A 49 3.35 2.57 -9.39
N TRP A 50 2.75 1.42 -9.74
CA TRP A 50 1.34 1.14 -9.49
C TRP A 50 1.17 0.20 -8.31
N PHE A 51 0.49 0.70 -7.27
CA PHE A 51 0.14 -0.09 -6.10
C PHE A 51 -1.21 -0.78 -6.33
N THR A 52 -1.15 -2.08 -6.61
CA THR A 52 -2.33 -2.92 -6.80
C THR A 52 -2.71 -3.63 -5.49
N ILE A 53 -3.88 -4.24 -5.50
CA ILE A 53 -4.37 -5.06 -4.40
C ILE A 53 -3.39 -6.23 -4.21
N TRP A 54 -3.09 -6.56 -2.95
CA TRP A 54 -2.22 -7.70 -2.65
C TRP A 54 -2.82 -9.02 -3.15
N PRO A 55 -2.06 -9.81 -3.92
CA PRO A 55 -2.45 -11.18 -4.28
C PRO A 55 -2.41 -12.09 -3.05
N ASP A 56 -3.02 -13.26 -3.18
CA ASP A 56 -3.14 -14.24 -2.09
C ASP A 56 -1.77 -14.66 -1.53
N ASP A 57 -0.76 -14.82 -2.38
CA ASP A 57 0.61 -15.15 -1.95
C ASP A 57 1.24 -14.02 -1.11
N ALA A 58 0.96 -12.76 -1.45
CA ALA A 58 1.42 -11.62 -0.66
C ALA A 58 0.70 -11.57 0.69
N LEU A 59 -0.62 -11.80 0.72
CA LEU A 59 -1.39 -11.89 1.95
C LEU A 59 -0.88 -13.03 2.86
N LYS A 60 -0.54 -14.18 2.27
CA LYS A 60 0.04 -15.35 2.97
C LYS A 60 1.42 -15.02 3.53
N SER A 61 2.30 -14.42 2.74
CA SER A 61 3.65 -14.05 3.17
C SER A 61 3.62 -13.05 4.33
N VAL A 62 2.76 -12.01 4.23
CA VAL A 62 2.59 -11.01 5.28
C VAL A 62 2.04 -11.63 6.56
N ALA A 63 0.94 -12.39 6.49
CA ALA A 63 0.38 -13.03 7.69
C ALA A 63 1.36 -14.02 8.33
N SER A 64 2.06 -14.82 7.52
CA SER A 64 3.07 -15.75 8.01
C SER A 64 4.18 -15.01 8.76
N ARG A 65 4.68 -13.91 8.20
CA ARG A 65 5.71 -13.08 8.84
C ARG A 65 5.23 -12.45 10.14
N PHE A 66 4.01 -11.91 10.18
CA PHE A 66 3.48 -11.26 11.37
C PHE A 66 3.14 -12.23 12.51
N LEU A 67 2.69 -13.45 12.17
CA LEU A 67 2.34 -14.50 13.13
C LEU A 67 3.55 -15.34 13.57
N GLN A 68 4.72 -15.23 12.91
CA GLN A 68 5.96 -15.87 13.36
C GLN A 68 6.35 -15.47 14.79
N GLU A 69 6.06 -14.22 15.18
CA GLU A 69 6.36 -13.67 16.51
C GLU A 69 5.45 -14.22 17.62
N VAL A 70 4.36 -14.91 17.26
CA VAL A 70 3.43 -15.49 18.24
C VAL A 70 3.78 -16.95 18.46
N GLU A 71 3.92 -17.31 19.74
CA GLU A 71 4.18 -18.67 20.16
C GLU A 71 2.91 -19.54 19.99
N MET A 72 2.95 -20.44 19.01
CA MET A 72 1.88 -21.38 18.68
C MET A 72 2.47 -22.58 17.92
N ALA A 73 1.77 -23.72 17.91
CA ALA A 73 2.16 -24.88 17.12
C ALA A 73 2.13 -24.55 15.61
N GLY A 74 3.01 -25.20 14.83
CA GLY A 74 3.19 -24.88 13.42
C GLY A 74 1.95 -25.11 12.55
N ASP A 75 1.22 -26.18 12.81
CA ASP A 75 -0.05 -26.52 12.17
C ASP A 75 -1.16 -25.51 12.51
N VAL A 76 -1.22 -25.07 13.77
CA VAL A 76 -2.15 -24.03 14.22
C VAL A 76 -1.83 -22.70 13.52
N ARG A 77 -0.55 -22.36 13.40
CA ARG A 77 -0.11 -21.13 12.71
C ARG A 77 -0.55 -21.11 11.26
N GLU A 78 -0.36 -22.20 10.54
CA GLU A 78 -0.74 -22.28 9.12
C GLU A 78 -2.24 -22.05 8.95
N ARG A 79 -3.08 -22.67 9.80
CA ARG A 79 -4.53 -22.44 9.80
C ARG A 79 -4.91 -20.99 10.17
N CYS A 80 -4.20 -20.37 11.11
CA CYS A 80 -4.41 -18.96 11.46
C CYS A 80 -4.08 -18.02 10.29
N VAL A 81 -3.02 -18.33 9.53
CA VAL A 81 -2.66 -17.59 8.31
C VAL A 81 -3.78 -17.69 7.28
N GLU A 82 -4.24 -18.91 6.98
CA GLU A 82 -5.34 -19.14 6.04
C GLU A 82 -6.61 -18.39 6.44
N MET A 83 -6.95 -18.43 7.74
CA MET A 83 -8.11 -17.73 8.30
C MET A 83 -8.00 -16.20 8.13
N CYS A 84 -6.83 -15.60 8.35
CA CYS A 84 -6.64 -14.16 8.15
C CYS A 84 -6.90 -13.77 6.69
N ILE A 85 -6.37 -14.56 5.75
CA ILE A 85 -6.57 -14.34 4.30
C ILE A 85 -8.05 -14.44 3.97
N GLU A 86 -8.73 -15.50 4.42
CA GLU A 86 -10.15 -15.71 4.16
C GLU A 86 -11.02 -14.56 4.71
N MET A 87 -10.75 -14.11 5.93
CA MET A 87 -11.44 -12.96 6.53
C MET A 87 -11.27 -11.69 5.70
N HIS A 88 -10.06 -11.42 5.20
CA HIS A 88 -9.81 -10.23 4.40
C HIS A 88 -10.46 -10.29 3.02
N VAL A 89 -10.34 -11.44 2.33
CA VAL A 89 -10.93 -11.66 1.01
C VAL A 89 -12.47 -11.65 1.08
N SER A 90 -13.06 -12.27 2.10
CA SER A 90 -14.51 -12.25 2.31
C SER A 90 -15.02 -10.83 2.62
N ALA A 91 -14.33 -10.06 3.46
CA ALA A 91 -14.67 -8.67 3.73
C ALA A 91 -14.59 -7.80 2.46
N ARG A 92 -13.62 -8.06 1.56
CA ARG A 92 -13.52 -7.40 0.25
C ARG A 92 -14.72 -7.71 -0.65
N LYS A 93 -15.09 -8.98 -0.77
CA LYS A 93 -16.30 -9.40 -1.51
C LYS A 93 -17.57 -8.76 -0.93
N MET A 94 -17.65 -8.67 0.40
CA MET A 94 -18.78 -8.04 1.08
C MET A 94 -18.83 -6.53 0.84
N SER A 95 -17.68 -5.85 0.80
CA SER A 95 -17.56 -4.44 0.47
C SER A 95 -18.07 -4.14 -0.96
N GLU A 96 -17.76 -5.01 -1.92
CA GLU A 96 -18.30 -4.91 -3.29
C GLU A 96 -19.82 -5.09 -3.31
N LYS A 97 -20.33 -6.11 -2.62
CA LYS A 97 -21.78 -6.35 -2.49
C LYS A 97 -22.49 -5.16 -1.85
N PHE A 98 -21.94 -4.63 -0.75
CA PHE A 98 -22.46 -3.45 -0.07
C PHE A 98 -22.55 -2.24 -0.99
N PHE A 99 -21.54 -2.02 -1.85
CA PHE A 99 -21.60 -0.95 -2.84
C PHE A 99 -22.70 -1.17 -3.88
N THR A 100 -22.87 -2.40 -4.37
CA THR A 100 -23.92 -2.71 -5.36
C THR A 100 -25.32 -2.44 -4.82
N GLU A 101 -25.56 -2.74 -3.54
CA GLU A 101 -26.88 -2.62 -2.91
C GLU A 101 -27.17 -1.21 -2.41
N THR A 102 -26.18 -0.52 -1.84
CA THR A 102 -26.40 0.76 -1.13
C THR A 102 -25.86 1.98 -1.86
N ARG A 103 -25.04 1.77 -2.90
CA ARG A 103 -24.24 2.81 -3.58
C ARG A 103 -23.28 3.57 -2.68
N ARG A 104 -23.03 3.09 -1.45
CA ARG A 104 -22.05 3.66 -0.52
C ARG A 104 -20.74 2.88 -0.64
N ARG A 105 -19.61 3.59 -0.74
CA ARG A 105 -18.27 2.99 -0.82
C ARG A 105 -17.68 2.80 0.59
N ASN A 106 -17.23 1.59 0.89
CA ASN A 106 -16.21 1.31 1.88
C ASN A 106 -14.99 0.72 1.15
N TYR A 107 -13.80 0.89 1.70
CA TYR A 107 -12.56 0.47 1.05
C TYR A 107 -11.84 -0.55 1.93
N MET A 108 -11.54 -1.71 1.38
CA MET A 108 -10.66 -2.69 2.00
C MET A 108 -9.23 -2.45 1.49
N THR A 109 -8.33 -2.06 2.39
CA THR A 109 -6.94 -1.72 2.05
C THR A 109 -5.95 -2.73 2.65
N PRO A 110 -4.71 -2.81 2.15
CA PRO A 110 -3.65 -3.57 2.80
C PRO A 110 -3.46 -3.19 4.27
N THR A 111 -3.61 -1.90 4.62
CA THR A 111 -3.56 -1.43 6.01
C THR A 111 -4.61 -2.11 6.88
N SER A 112 -5.85 -2.24 6.38
CA SER A 112 -6.92 -2.95 7.10
C SER A 112 -6.60 -4.43 7.34
N TYR A 113 -5.80 -5.06 6.47
CA TYR A 113 -5.30 -6.41 6.68
C TYR A 113 -4.25 -6.49 7.79
N LEU A 114 -3.32 -5.53 7.82
CA LEU A 114 -2.33 -5.43 8.88
C LEU A 114 -2.99 -5.17 10.25
N GLU A 115 -4.02 -4.31 10.28
CA GLU A 115 -4.83 -4.04 11.47
C GLU A 115 -5.60 -5.29 11.95
N LEU A 116 -6.15 -6.09 11.03
CA LEU A 116 -6.77 -7.39 11.35
C LEU A 116 -5.79 -8.30 12.09
N ILE A 117 -4.59 -8.49 11.53
CA ILE A 117 -3.57 -9.37 12.13
C ILE A 117 -3.09 -8.81 13.48
N SER A 118 -2.86 -7.51 13.57
CA SER A 118 -2.45 -6.84 14.81
C SER A 118 -3.51 -6.99 15.91
N THR A 119 -4.78 -6.81 15.56
CA THR A 119 -5.91 -7.02 16.47
C THR A 119 -5.98 -8.46 16.93
N TYR A 120 -5.80 -9.41 16.02
CA TYR A 120 -5.77 -10.84 16.35
C TYR A 120 -4.65 -11.16 17.36
N LYS A 121 -3.42 -10.68 17.13
CA LYS A 121 -2.29 -10.82 18.07
C LYS A 121 -2.61 -10.25 19.45
N THR A 122 -3.19 -9.06 19.48
CA THR A 122 -3.56 -8.37 20.73
C THR A 122 -4.60 -9.18 21.52
N LEU A 123 -5.65 -9.66 20.85
CA LEU A 123 -6.70 -10.45 21.48
C LEU A 123 -6.20 -11.81 21.99
N LEU A 124 -5.27 -12.44 21.27
CA LEU A 124 -4.61 -13.65 21.74
C LEU A 124 -3.80 -13.40 23.02
N GLY A 125 -3.08 -12.28 23.09
CA GLY A 125 -2.28 -11.92 24.27
C GLY A 125 -3.13 -11.60 25.51
N VAL A 126 -4.34 -11.05 25.33
CA VAL A 126 -5.26 -10.74 26.45
C VAL A 126 -5.96 -11.98 27.01
N LYS A 127 -6.24 -12.98 26.17
CA LYS A 127 -6.95 -14.21 26.57
C LYS A 127 -6.06 -15.34 27.07
N ARG A 128 -4.74 -15.19 26.98
CA ARG A 128 -3.75 -16.16 27.48
C ARG A 128 -3.41 -15.84 28.93
#